data_AF-A0A957N0C8-F1
#
_entry.id   AF-A0A957N0C8-F1
#
_cell.length_a   1.000
_cell.length_b   1.000
_cell.length_c   1.000
_cell.angle_alpha   90.00
_cell.angle_beta   90.00
_cell.angle_gamma   90.00
#
_symmetry.space_group_name_H-M   'P 1'
#
loop_
_entity.id
_entity.type
_entity.pdbx_description
1 polymer ?
#
loop_
_entity_poly.entity_id
_entity_poly.type
_entity_poly.pdbx_seq_one_letter_code
_entity_poly.pdbx_strand_id
1 'polypeptide(L)'
;SSMATLQPFFSEGVNPGDSGQLRVKEIIWITAGHGVVTALSDYIVGIESHVDVKFYKGDLNIYFNLLDEDASAKSGPARAQLNAHIDENAAYEVDGHKLVVRAVLGGEDQRITLSRDKKNMTKCEVAGSKNLTVFVVPN
;
A
#
# COMPACT_ATOMS: atom_id res chain seq x y z
N SER A 1 0.40 -16.17 14.90
CA SER A 1 1.17 -16.09 13.65
C SER A 1 0.29 -15.38 12.64
N SER A 2 0.56 -14.12 12.31
CA SER A 2 -0.29 -13.28 11.44
C SER A 2 -0.30 -13.79 10.00
N MET A 3 -1.48 -13.70 9.40
CA MET A 3 -2.03 -14.41 8.23
C MET A 3 -1.83 -13.58 6.95
N ALA A 4 -1.82 -14.19 5.75
CA ALA A 4 -1.88 -13.44 4.49
C ALA A 4 -3.33 -13.07 4.13
N THR A 5 -3.99 -12.33 5.02
CA THR A 5 -5.11 -11.48 4.62
C THR A 5 -4.65 -10.04 4.70
N LEU A 6 -5.26 -9.12 3.95
CA LEU A 6 -4.84 -7.73 3.95
C LEU A 6 -5.26 -6.98 5.22
N GLN A 7 -6.38 -7.38 5.82
CA GLN A 7 -7.02 -6.69 6.95
C GLN A 7 -6.12 -6.45 8.18
N PRO A 8 -5.23 -7.38 8.60
CA PRO A 8 -4.26 -7.14 9.66
C PRO A 8 -3.29 -5.98 9.42
N PHE A 9 -3.09 -5.56 8.17
CA PHE A 9 -2.18 -4.48 7.80
C PHE A 9 -2.87 -3.11 7.66
N PHE A 10 -4.20 -3.06 7.67
CA PHE A 10 -5.01 -1.83 7.62
C PHE A 10 -5.51 -1.44 9.00
N SER A 11 -5.73 -0.14 9.25
CA SER A 11 -6.39 0.35 10.46
C SER A 11 -7.74 -0.35 10.66
N GLU A 12 -8.13 -0.58 11.92
CA GLU A 12 -9.43 -1.17 12.22
C GLU A 12 -10.57 -0.27 11.70
N GLY A 13 -11.59 -0.88 11.11
CA GLY A 13 -12.77 -0.17 10.59
C GLY A 13 -12.61 0.48 9.21
N VAL A 14 -11.45 0.34 8.55
CA VAL A 14 -11.30 0.80 7.16
C VAL A 14 -12.16 -0.06 6.23
N ASN A 15 -12.97 0.61 5.40
CA ASN A 15 -13.82 0.01 4.38
C ASN A 15 -13.58 0.67 3.01
N PRO A 16 -13.92 -0.01 1.90
CA PRO A 16 -14.00 0.62 0.59
C PRO A 16 -14.93 1.85 0.62
N GLY A 17 -14.49 2.95 0.01
CA GLY A 17 -15.18 4.24 0.02
C GLY A 17 -14.72 5.18 1.15
N ASP A 18 -13.97 4.69 2.13
CA ASP A 18 -13.42 5.54 3.18
C ASP A 18 -12.39 6.51 2.59
N SER A 19 -12.63 7.79 2.84
CA SER A 19 -11.67 8.85 2.55
C SER A 19 -10.70 8.99 3.71
N GLY A 20 -9.44 9.23 3.38
CA GLY A 20 -8.39 9.43 4.36
C GLY A 20 -7.39 10.49 3.95
N GLN A 21 -6.68 11.02 4.96
CA GLN A 21 -5.57 11.92 4.71
C GLN A 21 -4.32 11.14 4.34
N LEU A 22 -3.67 11.56 3.26
CA LEU A 22 -2.37 11.07 2.87
C LEU A 22 -1.29 11.89 3.56
N ARG A 23 -0.42 11.26 4.33
CA ARG A 23 0.73 11.95 4.95
C ARG A 23 2.03 11.37 4.42
N VAL A 24 2.91 12.25 3.94
CA VAL A 24 4.23 11.87 3.41
C VAL A 24 5.35 12.31 4.34
N LYS A 25 6.37 11.47 4.49
CA LYS A 25 7.59 11.78 5.23
C LYS A 25 8.69 12.21 4.28
N GLU A 26 9.14 13.45 4.42
CA GLU A 26 10.41 13.92 3.83
C GLU A 26 11.44 14.10 4.96
N ILE A 27 11.11 14.95 5.95
CA ILE A 27 11.89 15.20 7.19
C ILE A 27 10.93 15.37 8.38
N ILE A 28 9.83 16.09 8.15
CA ILE A 28 8.66 16.22 9.05
C ILE A 28 7.41 15.62 8.38
N TRP A 29 6.38 15.32 9.17
CA TRP A 29 5.13 14.76 8.67
C TRP A 29 4.21 15.85 8.14
N ILE A 30 4.08 15.95 6.82
CA ILE A 30 3.19 16.92 6.17
C ILE A 30 1.98 16.17 5.63
N THR A 31 0.78 16.73 5.80
CA THR A 31 -0.38 16.28 5.03
C THR A 31 -0.09 16.59 3.57
N ALA A 32 0.10 15.53 2.81
CA ALA A 32 0.65 15.56 1.48
C ALA A 32 -0.44 15.39 0.43
N GLY A 33 -1.68 15.14 0.84
CA GLY A 33 -2.76 14.81 -0.07
C GLY A 33 -3.96 14.17 0.60
N HIS A 34 -4.86 13.69 -0.24
CA HIS A 34 -6.05 12.94 0.15
C HIS A 34 -6.10 11.66 -0.67
N GLY A 35 -6.67 10.60 -0.09
CA GLY A 35 -6.90 9.35 -0.80
C GLY A 35 -8.20 8.69 -0.39
N VAL A 36 -8.62 7.73 -1.19
CA VAL A 36 -9.79 6.88 -0.98
C VAL A 36 -9.37 5.43 -1.12
N VAL A 37 -9.81 4.59 -0.19
CA VAL A 37 -9.67 3.14 -0.34
C VAL A 37 -10.72 2.69 -1.35
N THR A 38 -10.31 2.29 -2.54
CA THR A 38 -11.22 1.90 -3.63
C THR A 38 -11.55 0.42 -3.61
N ALA A 39 -10.68 -0.40 -3.02
CA ALA A 39 -10.95 -1.80 -2.75
C ALA A 39 -10.24 -2.24 -1.46
N LEU A 40 -10.90 -3.08 -0.68
CA LEU A 40 -10.31 -3.77 0.47
C LEU A 40 -11.10 -5.06 0.70
N SER A 41 -10.41 -6.18 0.55
CA SER A 41 -10.87 -7.53 0.86
C SER A 41 -9.69 -8.32 1.44
N ASP A 42 -9.86 -9.63 1.65
CA ASP A 42 -8.78 -10.47 2.17
C ASP A 42 -7.54 -10.47 1.28
N TYR A 43 -7.69 -10.35 -0.05
CA TYR A 43 -6.59 -10.52 -1.00
C TYR A 43 -6.40 -9.34 -1.94
N ILE A 44 -7.33 -8.39 -1.98
CA ILE A 44 -7.28 -7.22 -2.86
C ILE A 44 -7.28 -5.93 -2.05
N VAL A 45 -6.39 -4.99 -2.41
CA VAL A 45 -6.48 -3.60 -1.98
C VAL A 45 -6.28 -2.65 -3.16
N GLY A 46 -7.10 -1.61 -3.21
CA GLY A 46 -6.94 -0.44 -4.07
C GLY A 46 -6.96 0.83 -3.24
N ILE A 47 -6.02 1.73 -3.51
CA ILE A 47 -5.92 3.06 -2.92
C ILE A 47 -5.72 4.04 -4.07
N GLU A 48 -6.63 4.99 -4.21
CA GLU A 48 -6.45 6.13 -5.10
C GLU A 48 -6.09 7.36 -4.27
N SER A 49 -5.12 8.14 -4.70
CA SER A 49 -4.75 9.35 -3.96
C SER A 49 -4.22 10.44 -4.86
N HIS A 50 -4.39 11.67 -4.41
CA HIS A 50 -3.78 12.84 -5.02
C HIS A 50 -2.75 13.40 -4.04
N VAL A 51 -1.50 13.50 -4.47
CA VAL A 51 -0.39 14.01 -3.67
C VAL A 51 0.05 15.38 -4.18
N ASP A 52 0.11 16.36 -3.30
CA ASP A 52 0.69 17.68 -3.56
C ASP A 52 1.78 17.99 -2.52
N VAL A 53 3.03 17.63 -2.85
CA VAL A 53 4.22 17.98 -2.06
C VAL A 53 5.30 18.58 -2.96
N LYS A 54 6.28 19.25 -2.35
CA LYS A 54 7.33 20.01 -3.05
C LYS A 54 8.07 19.20 -4.13
N PHE A 55 8.29 17.91 -3.90
CA PHE A 55 9.08 17.00 -4.74
C PHE A 55 8.23 16.00 -5.56
N TYR A 56 6.91 16.03 -5.37
CA TYR A 56 5.96 15.18 -6.08
C TYR A 56 4.57 15.81 -6.07
N LYS A 57 4.04 16.08 -7.27
CA LYS A 57 2.67 16.56 -7.47
C LYS A 57 1.99 15.66 -8.49
N GLY A 58 0.89 15.04 -8.11
CA GLY A 58 0.09 14.19 -9.00
C GLY A 58 -0.57 13.03 -8.29
N ASP A 59 -1.22 12.20 -9.09
CA ASP A 59 -1.95 11.05 -8.58
C ASP A 59 -0.99 9.91 -8.20
N LEU A 60 -1.37 9.19 -7.16
CA LEU A 60 -0.69 8.01 -6.66
C LEU A 60 -1.76 6.95 -6.41
N ASN A 61 -1.90 6.06 -7.38
CA ASN A 61 -2.86 4.97 -7.37
C ASN A 61 -2.10 3.67 -7.15
N ILE A 62 -2.48 2.93 -6.11
CA ILE A 62 -1.83 1.70 -5.70
C ILE A 62 -2.88 0.60 -5.72
N TYR A 63 -2.56 -0.52 -6.36
CA TYR A 63 -3.41 -1.70 -6.31
C TYR A 63 -2.58 -2.97 -6.14
N PHE A 64 -3.03 -3.86 -5.26
CA PHE A 64 -2.46 -5.18 -5.05
C PHE A 64 -3.54 -6.26 -5.11
N ASN A 65 -3.18 -7.41 -5.66
CA ASN A 65 -3.95 -8.62 -5.58
C ASN A 65 -3.02 -9.80 -5.21
N LEU A 66 -3.31 -10.52 -4.13
CA LEU A 66 -2.63 -11.75 -3.75
C LEU A 66 -3.29 -12.90 -4.52
N LEU A 67 -2.56 -13.53 -5.45
CA LEU A 67 -3.16 -14.37 -6.50
C LEU A 67 -3.40 -15.82 -6.07
N ASP A 68 -2.76 -16.26 -4.99
CA ASP A 68 -2.95 -17.61 -4.45
C ASP A 68 -4.23 -17.74 -3.62
N GLU A 69 -4.81 -16.62 -3.17
CA GLU A 69 -5.99 -16.56 -2.28
C GLU A 69 -5.88 -17.52 -1.08
N ASP A 70 -4.66 -17.71 -0.59
CA ASP A 70 -4.35 -18.65 0.48
C ASP A 70 -4.02 -17.90 1.78
N ALA A 71 -5.00 -17.84 2.68
CA ALA A 71 -4.83 -17.19 3.98
C ALA A 71 -3.72 -17.81 4.87
N SER A 72 -3.24 -19.01 4.54
CA SER A 72 -2.17 -19.70 5.27
C SER A 72 -0.77 -19.44 4.69
N ALA A 73 -0.69 -18.92 3.47
CA ALA A 73 0.56 -18.61 2.82
C ALA A 73 1.28 -17.45 3.52
N LYS A 74 2.62 -17.48 3.49
CA LYS A 74 3.48 -16.38 3.99
C LYS A 74 4.21 -15.67 2.87
N SER A 75 4.10 -16.18 1.67
CA SER A 75 4.67 -15.62 0.46
C SER A 75 4.01 -16.30 -0.72
N GLY A 76 3.83 -15.56 -1.81
CA GLY A 76 3.16 -16.12 -2.98
C GLY A 76 3.14 -15.14 -4.14
N PRO A 77 2.50 -15.56 -5.25
CA PRO A 77 2.31 -14.71 -6.41
C PRO A 77 1.39 -13.54 -6.08
N ALA A 78 1.69 -12.37 -6.64
CA ALA A 78 0.87 -11.18 -6.54
C ALA A 78 0.79 -10.48 -7.90
N ARG A 79 -0.21 -9.62 -8.04
CA ARG A 79 -0.27 -8.58 -9.06
C ARG A 79 -0.12 -7.25 -8.37
N ALA A 80 0.73 -6.38 -8.90
CA ALA A 80 0.95 -5.05 -8.37
C ALA A 80 0.75 -3.99 -9.44
N GLN A 81 0.14 -2.88 -9.06
CA GLN A 81 -0.01 -1.72 -9.93
C GLN A 81 0.32 -0.45 -9.15
N LEU A 82 1.10 0.41 -9.79
CA LEU A 82 1.41 1.76 -9.34
C LEU A 82 1.15 2.72 -10.50
N ASN A 83 0.13 3.58 -10.36
CA ASN A 83 -0.39 4.42 -11.43
C ASN A 83 -0.70 3.59 -12.69
N ALA A 84 -0.07 3.92 -13.82
CA ALA A 84 -0.25 3.22 -15.09
C ALA A 84 0.68 1.99 -15.25
N HIS A 85 1.60 1.76 -14.32
CA HIS A 85 2.54 0.64 -14.38
C HIS A 85 1.97 -0.57 -13.66
N ILE A 86 1.99 -1.72 -14.33
CA ILE A 86 1.46 -2.98 -13.82
C ILE A 86 2.57 -4.03 -13.91
N ASP A 87 2.74 -4.79 -12.85
CA ASP A 87 3.49 -6.04 -12.82
C ASP A 87 2.54 -7.20 -12.51
N GLU A 88 2.29 -8.03 -13.53
CA GLU A 88 1.46 -9.23 -13.44
C GLU A 88 2.19 -10.41 -12.78
N ASN A 89 3.50 -10.30 -12.56
CA ASN A 89 4.35 -11.35 -11.99
C ASN A 89 5.00 -10.92 -10.68
N ALA A 90 4.38 -9.97 -9.97
CA ALA A 90 4.85 -9.52 -8.67
C ALA A 90 4.81 -10.69 -7.65
N ALA A 91 5.49 -10.50 -6.53
CA ALA A 91 5.49 -11.46 -5.43
C ALA A 91 5.23 -10.75 -4.10
N TYR A 92 4.51 -11.41 -3.20
CA TYR A 92 4.32 -10.92 -1.84
C TYR A 92 5.04 -11.79 -0.81
N GLU A 93 5.29 -11.20 0.35
CA GLU A 93 5.84 -11.85 1.54
C GLU A 93 5.24 -11.19 2.80
N VAL A 94 4.83 -12.01 3.76
CA VAL A 94 4.38 -11.59 5.09
C VAL A 94 5.54 -11.72 6.06
N ASP A 95 6.07 -10.59 6.51
CA ASP A 95 7.15 -10.49 7.50
C ASP A 95 6.61 -9.89 8.79
N GLY A 96 6.19 -10.77 9.70
CA GLY A 96 5.63 -10.40 11.01
C GLY A 96 4.33 -9.60 10.91
N HIS A 97 4.43 -8.28 11.03
CA HIS A 97 3.30 -7.32 10.98
C HIS A 97 3.32 -6.47 9.70
N LYS A 98 4.04 -6.94 8.68
CA LYS A 98 4.17 -6.24 7.40
C LYS A 98 3.84 -7.20 6.25
N LEU A 99 3.13 -6.68 5.27
CA LEU A 99 3.06 -7.28 3.94
C LEU A 99 4.04 -6.53 3.04
N VAL A 100 4.88 -7.26 2.33
CA VAL A 100 5.85 -6.72 1.40
C VAL A 100 5.50 -7.25 0.02
N VAL A 101 5.28 -6.36 -0.94
CA VAL A 101 5.10 -6.68 -2.36
C VAL A 101 6.34 -6.21 -3.11
N ARG A 102 6.95 -7.11 -3.88
CA ARG A 102 8.08 -6.83 -4.77
C ARG A 102 7.57 -6.90 -6.20
N ALA A 103 7.81 -5.84 -6.97
CA ALA A 103 7.31 -5.70 -8.32
C ALA A 103 8.31 -4.92 -9.19
N VAL A 104 8.32 -5.20 -10.49
CA VAL A 104 9.03 -4.42 -11.50
C VAL A 104 8.06 -3.45 -12.17
N LEU A 105 8.07 -2.20 -11.74
CA LEU A 105 7.12 -1.18 -12.19
C LEU A 105 7.87 -0.05 -12.89
N GLY A 106 7.44 0.27 -14.12
CA GLY A 106 8.14 1.27 -14.94
C GLY A 106 9.57 0.86 -15.34
N GLY A 107 9.88 -0.43 -15.29
CA GLY A 107 11.23 -0.96 -15.57
C GLY A 107 12.18 -0.95 -14.37
N GLU A 108 11.69 -0.61 -13.18
CA GLU A 108 12.49 -0.56 -11.95
C GLU A 108 11.94 -1.49 -10.88
N ASP A 109 12.84 -2.05 -10.07
CA ASP A 109 12.48 -2.80 -8.88
C ASP A 109 11.86 -1.85 -7.82
N GLN A 110 10.61 -2.14 -7.46
CA GLN A 110 9.87 -1.46 -6.41
C GLN A 110 9.56 -2.43 -5.29
N ARG A 111 9.76 -1.96 -4.06
CA ARG A 111 9.35 -2.65 -2.82
C ARG A 111 8.24 -1.85 -2.18
N ILE A 112 7.04 -2.42 -2.12
CA ILE A 112 5.89 -1.79 -1.51
C ILE A 112 5.55 -2.51 -0.20
N THR A 113 5.43 -1.79 0.90
CA THR A 113 5.22 -2.37 2.24
C THR A 113 3.96 -1.81 2.87
N LEU A 114 3.04 -2.69 3.24
CA LEU A 114 1.85 -2.36 4.03
C LEU A 114 2.04 -2.81 5.49
N SER A 115 1.71 -1.93 6.43
CA SER A 115 1.79 -2.23 7.87
C SER A 115 0.94 -1.28 8.69
N ARG A 116 0.69 -1.61 9.97
CA ARG A 116 0.16 -0.64 10.93
C ARG A 116 1.30 0.13 11.59
N ASP A 117 1.12 1.44 11.72
CA ASP A 117 2.01 2.31 12.47
C ASP A 117 1.77 2.22 13.98
N LYS A 118 2.58 2.91 14.79
CA LYS A 118 2.47 2.90 16.26
C LYS A 118 1.15 3.49 16.80
N LYS A 119 0.41 4.22 15.97
CA LYS A 119 -0.91 4.79 16.26
C LYS A 119 -2.04 4.01 15.58
N ASN A 120 -1.76 2.78 15.12
CA ASN A 120 -2.67 1.92 14.37
C ASN A 120 -3.15 2.52 13.03
N MET A 121 -2.40 3.45 12.44
CA MET A 121 -2.69 3.97 11.11
C MET A 121 -2.13 3.02 10.05
N THR A 122 -2.88 2.79 8.97
CA THR A 122 -2.40 2.08 7.78
C THR A 122 -1.21 2.84 7.21
N LYS A 123 -0.07 2.19 7.08
CA LYS A 123 1.16 2.71 6.50
C LYS A 123 1.48 1.94 5.22
N CYS A 124 1.60 2.65 4.11
CA CYS A 124 2.09 2.15 2.84
C CYS A 124 3.45 2.79 2.54
N GLU A 125 4.49 2.01 2.27
CA GLU A 125 5.80 2.50 1.88
C GLU A 125 6.17 1.97 0.51
N VAL A 126 6.40 2.85 -0.46
CA VAL A 126 6.95 2.51 -1.77
C VAL A 126 8.43 2.90 -1.76
N ALA A 127 9.32 1.94 -1.98
CA ALA A 127 10.77 2.14 -2.05
C ALA A 127 11.32 1.66 -3.40
N GLY A 128 12.21 2.44 -3.99
CA GLY A 128 12.72 2.27 -5.36
C GLY A 128 13.37 3.58 -5.84
N SER A 129 13.03 4.06 -7.04
CA SER A 129 13.49 5.39 -7.53
C SER A 129 13.08 6.56 -6.64
N LYS A 130 11.94 6.46 -5.94
CA LYS A 130 11.52 7.44 -4.93
C LYS A 130 10.96 6.71 -3.72
N ASN A 131 11.50 7.03 -2.55
CA ASN A 131 10.98 6.54 -1.28
C ASN A 131 9.79 7.39 -0.88
N LEU A 132 8.59 6.81 -0.91
CA LEU A 132 7.35 7.45 -0.49
C LEU A 132 6.78 6.64 0.68
N THR A 133 6.56 7.29 1.81
CA THR A 133 5.74 6.74 2.88
C THR A 133 4.40 7.46 2.85
N VAL A 134 3.33 6.70 2.92
CA VAL A 134 1.95 7.15 2.92
C VAL A 134 1.28 6.59 4.16
N PHE A 135 0.48 7.40 4.84
CA PHE A 135 -0.50 6.88 5.79
C PHE A 135 -1.91 7.08 5.27
N VAL A 136 -2.79 6.12 5.53
CA VAL A 136 -4.23 6.29 5.39
C VAL A 136 -4.82 6.35 6.79
N VAL A 137 -5.42 7.50 7.11
CA VAL A 137 -6.10 7.74 8.37
C VAL A 137 -7.60 7.79 8.08
N PRO A 138 -8.43 6.93 8.69
CA PRO A 138 -9.88 7.07 8.62
C PRO A 138 -10.29 8.46 9.15
N ASN A 139 -11.26 9.10 8.50
CA ASN A 139 -11.85 10.34 9.00
C ASN A 139 -12.76 10.11 10.21
#